data_AF-A0A1X1BKN7-F1
#
_entry.id   AF-A0A1X1BKN7-F1
#
_cell.length_a   1.000
_cell.length_b   1.000
_cell.length_c   1.000
_cell.angle_alpha   90.00
_cell.angle_beta   90.00
_cell.angle_gamma   90.00
#
_symmetry.space_group_name_H-M   'P 1'
#
loop_
_entity.id
_entity.type
_entity.pdbx_description
1 polymer ?
#
loop_
_entity_poly.entity_id
_entity_poly.type
_entity_poly.pdbx_seq_one_letter_code
_entity_poly.pdbx_strand_id
1 'polypeptide(L)'
;MYQHEGFPAGFIIMGNFMSKEFNVTGKSSEMYSQGFDRLYTVLVKPKYRILLMSSYFVLLPGPGDATPCSSLLPMAPLLSDFTSSIANRISTLLGEQSKFICSTNPCRIRHLSRRMIFCRSDLLNNLLSSSLLTSGTAMKTIPPSELTKMLINTVFGQGHICPNKPGDSTILKHDAALLLYPLPDLVCIGDMSCPSFVESIQSTVFCNVEPFSATRSFLSYDAVSGHCQKFSI
;
A
#
# COMPACT_ATOMS: atom_id res chain seq x y z
N MET A 1 27.62 4.49 -5.45
CA MET A 1 27.20 4.96 -6.78
C MET A 1 25.70 5.24 -6.74
N TYR A 2 25.30 6.48 -6.42
CA TYR A 2 23.90 6.87 -6.62
C TYR A 2 23.68 7.05 -8.12
N GLN A 3 22.52 6.60 -8.60
CA GLN A 3 22.18 6.68 -10.02
C GLN A 3 22.18 8.15 -10.46
N HIS A 4 23.16 8.48 -11.29
CA HIS A 4 23.21 9.71 -12.08
C HIS A 4 22.15 9.74 -13.20
N GLU A 5 21.34 8.68 -13.31
CA GLU A 5 20.19 8.59 -14.22
C GLU A 5 18.91 8.69 -13.38
N GLY A 6 18.06 9.67 -13.68
CA GLY A 6 16.88 10.07 -12.89
C GLY A 6 15.72 9.07 -12.83
N PHE A 7 16.00 7.79 -12.58
CA PHE A 7 15.00 6.77 -12.34
C PHE A 7 14.66 6.66 -10.85
N PRO A 8 13.40 6.36 -10.49
CA PRO A 8 13.01 6.16 -9.11
C PRO A 8 13.67 4.91 -8.52
N ALA A 9 13.99 4.93 -7.23
CA ALA A 9 14.54 3.76 -6.55
C ALA A 9 13.58 2.56 -6.59
N GLY A 10 12.27 2.80 -6.52
CA GLY A 10 11.26 1.77 -6.65
C GLY A 10 9.84 2.31 -6.71
N PHE A 11 8.92 1.42 -7.06
CA PHE A 11 7.49 1.62 -7.14
C PHE A 11 6.81 0.72 -6.11
N ILE A 12 6.02 1.33 -5.22
CA ILE A 12 5.10 0.60 -4.33
C ILE A 12 3.73 0.63 -5.01
N ILE A 13 3.27 -0.53 -5.48
CA ILE A 13 1.98 -0.67 -6.14
C ILE A 13 1.03 -1.32 -5.14
N MET A 14 0.07 -0.55 -4.64
CA MET A 14 -0.93 -1.04 -3.68
C MET A 14 -2.16 -1.58 -4.40
N GLY A 15 -2.71 -2.65 -3.86
CA GLY A 15 -3.99 -3.22 -4.29
C GLY A 15 -5.17 -2.27 -4.07
N ASN A 16 -6.35 -2.57 -4.60
CA ASN A 16 -6.72 -3.87 -5.17
C ASN A 16 -6.26 -4.02 -6.64
N PHE A 17 -5.74 -5.18 -7.01
CA PHE A 17 -5.26 -5.45 -8.38
C PHE A 17 -6.39 -5.82 -9.36
N MET A 18 -7.61 -5.98 -8.86
CA MET A 18 -8.82 -6.18 -9.66
C MET A 18 -9.91 -5.19 -9.23
N SER A 19 -10.71 -4.73 -10.20
CA SER A 19 -11.79 -3.76 -9.95
C SER A 19 -12.96 -4.34 -9.15
N LYS A 20 -13.11 -5.66 -9.13
CA LYS A 20 -14.09 -6.39 -8.31
C LYS A 20 -13.33 -7.20 -7.28
N GLU A 21 -13.96 -7.48 -6.15
CA GLU A 21 -13.39 -8.35 -5.13
C GLU A 21 -13.11 -9.74 -5.69
N PHE A 22 -11.99 -10.31 -5.25
CA PHE A 22 -11.59 -11.64 -5.65
C PHE A 22 -12.54 -12.69 -5.05
N ASN A 23 -13.06 -13.58 -5.90
CA ASN A 23 -13.94 -14.67 -5.49
C ASN A 23 -13.54 -15.97 -6.18
N VAL A 24 -13.12 -16.96 -5.39
CA VAL A 24 -12.66 -18.27 -5.86
C VAL A 24 -13.71 -18.99 -6.71
N THR A 25 -15.01 -18.81 -6.45
CA THR A 25 -16.10 -19.61 -7.06
C THR A 25 -16.60 -19.07 -8.40
N GLY A 26 -15.76 -18.38 -9.17
CA GLY A 26 -16.16 -17.87 -10.49
C GLY A 26 -15.00 -17.56 -11.43
N LYS A 27 -15.29 -16.80 -12.49
CA LYS A 27 -14.30 -16.35 -13.50
C LYS A 27 -13.26 -15.36 -12.96
N SER A 28 -13.34 -15.00 -11.68
CA SER A 28 -12.45 -14.00 -11.08
C SER A 28 -11.00 -14.47 -11.05
N SER A 29 -10.76 -15.79 -10.83
CA SER A 29 -9.43 -16.42 -10.87
C SER A 29 -8.74 -16.22 -12.22
N GLU A 30 -9.45 -16.49 -13.32
CA GLU A 30 -8.92 -16.32 -14.68
C GLU A 30 -8.63 -14.85 -14.99
N MET A 31 -9.57 -13.96 -14.64
CA MET A 31 -9.39 -12.51 -14.84
C MET A 31 -8.22 -11.95 -14.04
N TYR A 32 -7.99 -12.47 -12.83
CA TYR A 32 -6.89 -12.08 -11.97
C TYR A 32 -5.53 -12.45 -12.57
N SER A 33 -5.37 -13.71 -13.02
CA SER A 33 -4.18 -14.16 -13.77
C SER A 33 -3.94 -13.33 -15.03
N GLN A 34 -4.98 -13.11 -15.83
CA GLN A 34 -4.89 -12.30 -17.05
C GLN A 34 -4.48 -10.85 -16.76
N GLY A 35 -4.88 -10.30 -15.61
CA GLY A 35 -4.46 -8.97 -15.15
C GLY A 35 -2.94 -8.89 -14.97
N PHE A 36 -2.34 -9.87 -14.29
CA PHE A 36 -0.88 -9.94 -14.13
C PHE A 36 -0.15 -10.21 -15.45
N ASP A 37 -0.70 -11.03 -16.35
CA ASP A 37 -0.12 -11.23 -17.68
C ASP A 37 -0.12 -9.94 -18.53
N ARG A 38 -1.18 -9.14 -18.42
CA ARG A 38 -1.24 -7.81 -19.05
C ARG A 38 -0.21 -6.87 -18.42
N LEU A 39 -0.07 -6.87 -17.09
CA LEU A 39 0.95 -6.08 -16.40
C LEU A 39 2.36 -6.45 -16.85
N TYR A 40 2.69 -7.74 -16.90
CA TYR A 40 3.97 -8.24 -17.43
C TYR A 40 4.22 -7.72 -18.85
N THR A 41 3.22 -7.84 -19.72
CA THR A 41 3.33 -7.41 -21.13
C THR A 41 3.61 -5.91 -21.23
N VAL A 42 3.08 -5.09 -20.31
CA VAL A 42 3.41 -3.66 -20.24
C VAL A 42 4.85 -3.47 -19.78
N LEU A 43 5.26 -4.11 -18.68
CA LEU A 43 6.56 -3.90 -18.06
C LEU A 43 7.74 -4.30 -18.98
N VAL A 44 7.55 -5.33 -19.81
CA VAL A 44 8.59 -5.83 -20.74
C VAL A 44 8.75 -4.98 -22.01
N LYS A 45 7.84 -4.02 -22.27
CA LYS A 45 7.98 -3.13 -23.43
C LYS A 45 9.35 -2.43 -23.41
N PRO A 46 10.03 -2.24 -24.56
CA PRO A 46 11.38 -1.66 -24.61
C PRO A 46 11.52 -0.34 -23.85
N LYS A 47 10.50 0.52 -23.90
CA LYS A 47 10.45 1.80 -23.18
C LYS A 47 10.42 1.70 -21.65
N TYR A 48 9.99 0.58 -21.09
CA TYR A 48 9.83 0.38 -19.63
C TYR A 48 10.80 -0.66 -19.08
N ARG A 49 11.46 -1.44 -19.95
CA ARG A 49 12.44 -2.45 -19.55
C ARG A 49 13.56 -1.89 -18.68
N ILE A 50 14.02 -0.66 -18.94
CA ILE A 50 15.05 -0.03 -18.12
C ILE A 50 14.61 0.13 -16.66
N LEU A 51 13.34 0.48 -16.41
CA LEU A 51 12.78 0.61 -15.07
C LEU A 51 12.76 -0.74 -14.34
N LEU A 52 12.40 -1.82 -15.03
CA LEU A 52 12.45 -3.18 -14.48
C LEU A 52 13.87 -3.58 -14.04
N MET A 53 14.90 -3.10 -14.73
CA MET A 53 16.30 -3.39 -14.39
C MET A 53 16.81 -2.49 -13.25
N SER A 54 16.39 -1.23 -13.23
CA SER A 54 16.91 -0.23 -12.29
C SER A 54 16.18 -0.21 -10.95
N SER A 55 14.87 -0.41 -10.95
CA SER A 55 13.97 -0.02 -9.85
C SER A 55 13.29 -1.22 -9.21
N TYR A 56 12.99 -1.11 -7.91
CA TYR A 56 12.17 -2.11 -7.21
C TYR A 56 10.70 -2.01 -7.61
N PHE A 57 10.03 -3.14 -7.76
CA PHE A 57 8.58 -3.21 -7.94
C PHE A 57 8.01 -4.02 -6.79
N VAL A 58 7.37 -3.34 -5.84
CA VAL A 58 6.79 -3.95 -4.64
C VAL A 58 5.28 -3.98 -4.79
N LEU A 59 4.70 -5.17 -4.91
CA LEU A 59 3.26 -5.36 -4.89
C LEU A 59 2.80 -5.52 -3.44
N LEU A 60 1.89 -4.65 -3.01
CA LEU A 60 1.29 -4.70 -1.68
C LEU A 60 -0.20 -5.09 -1.82
N PRO A 61 -0.65 -6.19 -1.20
CA PRO A 61 -2.02 -6.67 -1.36
C PRO A 61 -3.02 -5.76 -0.65
N GLY A 62 -4.20 -5.59 -1.25
CA GLY A 62 -5.35 -4.92 -0.66
C GLY A 62 -6.42 -5.88 -0.12
N PRO A 63 -7.46 -5.35 0.56
CA PRO A 63 -8.53 -6.15 1.16
C PRO A 63 -9.39 -6.93 0.16
N GLY A 64 -9.40 -6.54 -1.12
CA GLY A 64 -10.14 -7.23 -2.18
C GLY A 64 -9.32 -8.22 -3.00
N ASP A 65 -8.04 -8.45 -2.65
CA ASP A 65 -7.13 -9.28 -3.43
C ASP A 65 -7.12 -10.76 -3.01
N ALA A 66 -6.60 -11.60 -3.90
CA ALA A 66 -6.43 -13.03 -3.68
C ALA A 66 -5.33 -13.30 -2.64
N THR A 67 -5.71 -13.30 -1.37
CA THR A 67 -4.86 -13.64 -0.22
C THR A 67 -5.55 -14.68 0.67
N PRO A 68 -4.80 -15.44 1.49
CA PRO A 68 -5.39 -16.43 2.40
C PRO A 68 -6.42 -15.84 3.38
N CYS A 69 -6.20 -14.60 3.82
CA CYS A 69 -7.11 -13.87 4.70
C CYS A 69 -7.00 -12.37 4.39
N SER A 70 -8.03 -11.81 3.75
CA SER A 70 -8.00 -10.43 3.28
C SER A 70 -8.64 -9.42 4.26
N SER A 71 -9.31 -9.91 5.31
CA SER A 71 -10.00 -9.08 6.31
C SER A 71 -9.15 -8.71 7.52
N LEU A 72 -8.01 -9.38 7.74
CA LEU A 72 -7.18 -9.21 8.93
C LEU A 72 -5.76 -8.75 8.57
N LEU A 73 -5.19 -7.90 9.42
CA LEU A 73 -3.80 -7.47 9.37
C LEU A 73 -2.97 -8.15 10.48
N PRO A 74 -1.69 -8.50 10.23
CA PRO A 74 -0.99 -8.45 8.95
C PRO A 74 -1.51 -9.49 7.94
N MET A 75 -1.72 -9.05 6.71
CA MET A 75 -2.13 -9.86 5.57
C MET A 75 -0.90 -10.45 4.87
N ALA A 76 -0.99 -11.73 4.54
CA ALA A 76 0.03 -12.45 3.77
C ALA A 76 0.15 -11.89 2.34
N PRO A 77 1.26 -12.16 1.63
CA PRO A 77 1.39 -11.77 0.23
C PRO A 77 0.29 -12.38 -0.65
N LEU A 78 0.16 -11.82 -1.85
CA LEU A 78 -0.70 -12.39 -2.90
C LEU A 78 -0.37 -13.87 -3.13
N LEU A 79 -1.41 -14.68 -3.37
CA LEU A 79 -1.26 -16.10 -3.61
C LEU A 79 -0.28 -16.37 -4.77
N SER A 80 0.59 -17.35 -4.57
CA SER A 80 1.62 -17.75 -5.55
C SER A 80 1.02 -18.27 -6.85
N ASP A 81 -0.18 -18.86 -6.79
CA ASP A 81 -0.86 -19.42 -7.97
C ASP A 81 -1.09 -18.35 -9.05
N PHE A 82 -1.28 -17.10 -8.63
CA PHE A 82 -1.52 -15.97 -9.53
C PHE A 82 -0.26 -15.15 -9.84
N THR A 83 0.69 -15.11 -8.90
CA THR A 83 1.87 -14.23 -9.01
C THR A 83 3.15 -14.94 -9.45
N SER A 84 3.23 -16.26 -9.33
CA SER A 84 4.43 -17.03 -9.71
C SER A 84 4.73 -16.94 -11.21
N SER A 85 3.72 -16.93 -12.08
CA SER A 85 3.91 -16.79 -13.53
C SER A 85 4.65 -15.50 -13.88
N ILE A 86 4.16 -14.34 -13.42
CA ILE A 86 4.81 -13.04 -13.65
C ILE A 86 6.19 -12.98 -12.99
N ALA A 87 6.31 -13.43 -11.73
CA ALA A 87 7.57 -13.39 -10.99
C ALA A 87 8.66 -14.23 -11.66
N ASN A 88 8.33 -15.44 -12.11
CA ASN A 88 9.25 -16.34 -12.82
C ASN A 88 9.66 -15.76 -14.16
N ARG A 89 8.72 -15.21 -14.95
CA ARG A 89 9.03 -14.61 -16.25
C ARG A 89 9.94 -13.39 -16.11
N ILE A 90 9.72 -12.54 -15.11
CA ILE A 90 10.61 -11.41 -14.81
C ILE A 90 11.99 -11.92 -14.38
N SER A 91 12.05 -12.94 -13.53
CA SER A 91 13.32 -13.54 -13.08
C SER A 91 14.10 -14.20 -14.22
N THR A 92 13.45 -14.89 -15.15
CA THR A 92 14.10 -15.45 -16.35
C THR A 92 14.68 -14.34 -17.25
N LEU A 93 14.03 -13.18 -17.29
CA LEU A 93 14.42 -12.07 -18.15
C LEU A 93 15.55 -11.20 -17.58
N LEU A 94 15.62 -11.08 -16.25
CA LEU A 94 16.58 -10.24 -15.52
C LEU A 94 17.66 -11.04 -14.78
N GLY A 95 17.49 -12.35 -14.66
CA GLY A 95 18.31 -13.21 -13.79
C GLY A 95 18.04 -12.99 -12.31
N GLU A 96 19.02 -13.35 -11.48
CA GLU A 96 18.98 -13.22 -10.02
C GLU A 96 18.86 -11.77 -9.52
N GLN A 97 19.05 -10.78 -10.41
CA GLN A 97 18.95 -9.35 -10.10
C GLN A 97 17.51 -8.80 -10.21
N SER A 98 16.50 -9.68 -10.32
CA SER A 98 15.10 -9.27 -10.34
C SER A 98 14.71 -8.52 -9.07
N LYS A 99 14.18 -7.31 -9.23
CA LYS A 99 13.73 -6.44 -8.12
C LYS A 99 12.21 -6.45 -7.94
N PHE A 100 11.54 -7.51 -8.38
CA PHE A 100 10.09 -7.68 -8.30
C PHE A 100 9.71 -8.48 -7.05
N ILE A 101 8.93 -7.88 -6.15
CA ILE A 101 8.64 -8.40 -4.81
C ILE A 101 7.14 -8.37 -4.55
N CYS A 102 6.55 -9.53 -4.22
CA CYS A 102 5.22 -9.61 -3.62
C CYS A 102 5.35 -9.51 -2.10
N SER A 103 4.85 -8.42 -1.51
CA SER A 103 5.01 -8.12 -0.09
C SER A 103 3.76 -8.46 0.73
N THR A 104 3.87 -8.38 2.06
CA THR A 104 2.75 -8.41 3.00
C THR A 104 2.03 -7.07 3.05
N ASN A 105 0.89 -7.01 3.73
CA ASN A 105 0.23 -5.75 4.09
C ASN A 105 -0.03 -5.71 5.60
N PRO A 106 0.53 -4.76 6.38
CA PRO A 106 1.45 -3.72 5.92
C PRO A 106 2.81 -4.28 5.47
N CYS A 107 3.56 -3.46 4.75
CA CYS A 107 4.98 -3.70 4.48
C CYS A 107 5.84 -2.58 5.06
N ARG A 108 7.04 -2.94 5.52
CA ARG A 108 8.04 -1.99 6.01
C ARG A 108 9.21 -1.98 5.05
N ILE A 109 9.60 -0.79 4.59
CA ILE A 109 10.72 -0.61 3.68
C ILE A 109 11.72 0.31 4.36
N ARG A 110 12.98 -0.10 4.35
CA ARG A 110 14.10 0.74 4.77
C ARG A 110 14.92 1.10 3.56
N HIS A 111 15.02 2.39 3.30
CA HIS A 111 15.80 2.95 2.20
C HIS A 111 16.68 4.05 2.75
N LEU A 112 18.01 3.87 2.67
CA LEU A 112 18.99 4.72 3.35
C LEU A 112 18.73 4.76 4.86
N SER A 113 18.70 5.96 5.45
CA SER A 113 18.37 6.20 6.85
C SER A 113 16.87 6.22 7.13
N ARG A 114 16.01 6.15 6.11
CA ARG A 114 14.55 6.30 6.26
C ARG A 114 13.85 4.97 6.46
N ARG A 115 12.94 4.94 7.43
CA ARG A 115 12.03 3.84 7.75
C ARG A 115 10.63 4.19 7.28
N MET A 116 10.09 3.42 6.35
CA MET A 116 8.80 3.69 5.73
C MET A 116 7.86 2.52 5.96
N ILE A 117 6.60 2.80 6.21
CA ILE A 117 5.53 1.80 6.36
C ILE A 117 4.45 2.10 5.34
N PHE A 118 4.05 1.07 4.59
CA PHE A 118 2.96 1.12 3.63
C PHE A 118 1.87 0.16 4.07
N CYS A 119 0.62 0.61 4.08
CA CYS A 119 -0.52 -0.21 4.47
C CYS A 119 -1.72 0.10 3.61
N ARG A 120 -2.34 -0.92 3.01
CA ARG A 120 -3.58 -0.78 2.25
C ARG A 120 -4.75 -1.27 3.12
N SER A 121 -5.52 -0.36 3.69
CA SER A 121 -6.67 -0.69 4.51
C SER A 121 -7.64 0.48 4.55
N ASP A 122 -8.94 0.20 4.60
CA ASP A 122 -9.97 1.24 4.73
C ASP A 122 -10.13 1.62 6.21
N LEU A 123 -9.05 2.17 6.77
CA LEU A 123 -8.85 2.37 8.21
C LEU A 123 -9.83 3.38 8.79
N LEU A 124 -10.06 4.51 8.12
CA LEU A 124 -10.97 5.55 8.58
C LEU A 124 -12.39 4.99 8.74
N ASN A 125 -12.89 4.23 7.76
CA ASN A 125 -14.19 3.59 7.86
C ASN A 125 -14.27 2.60 9.05
N ASN A 126 -13.22 1.81 9.27
CA ASN A 126 -13.17 0.85 10.39
C ASN A 126 -13.10 1.55 11.77
N LEU A 127 -12.41 2.68 11.87
CA LEU A 127 -12.36 3.46 13.11
C LEU A 127 -13.68 4.20 13.35
N LEU A 128 -14.31 4.73 12.30
CA LEU A 128 -15.59 5.42 12.42
C LEU A 128 -16.76 4.48 12.76
N SER A 129 -16.71 3.23 12.27
CA SER A 129 -17.73 2.23 12.59
C SER A 129 -17.66 1.76 14.06
N SER A 130 -16.48 1.82 14.67
CA SER A 130 -16.24 1.43 16.07
C SER A 130 -16.20 2.62 17.04
N SER A 131 -16.16 3.85 16.55
CA SER A 131 -16.18 5.06 17.38
C SER A 131 -17.52 5.23 18.09
N LEU A 132 -17.49 5.66 19.35
CA LEU A 132 -18.69 5.95 20.17
C LEU A 132 -19.28 7.34 19.89
N LEU A 133 -18.43 8.32 19.57
CA LEU A 133 -18.83 9.73 19.46
C LEU A 133 -19.22 10.14 18.04
N THR A 134 -18.70 9.42 17.04
CA THR A 134 -18.79 9.79 15.63
C THR A 134 -19.52 8.74 14.78
N SER A 135 -20.24 7.80 15.41
CA SER A 135 -20.81 6.63 14.73
C SER A 135 -21.81 7.02 13.63
N GLY A 136 -21.65 6.42 12.45
CA GLY A 136 -22.66 6.36 11.37
C GLY A 136 -22.97 7.66 10.61
N THR A 137 -22.71 8.84 11.18
CA THR A 137 -23.02 10.14 10.55
C THR A 137 -21.81 11.01 10.28
N ALA A 138 -20.66 10.73 10.90
CA ALA A 138 -19.47 11.58 10.80
C ALA A 138 -18.96 11.80 9.37
N MET A 139 -19.01 10.78 8.52
CA MET A 139 -18.65 10.93 7.10
C MET A 139 -19.54 11.95 6.36
N LYS A 140 -20.74 12.23 6.88
CA LYS A 140 -21.70 13.20 6.31
C LYS A 140 -21.71 14.54 7.04
N THR A 141 -21.39 14.56 8.33
CA THR A 141 -21.52 15.75 9.19
C THR A 141 -20.20 16.47 9.43
N ILE A 142 -19.07 15.76 9.39
CA ILE A 142 -17.75 16.29 9.68
C ILE A 142 -17.01 16.55 8.36
N PRO A 143 -16.35 17.71 8.19
CA PRO A 143 -15.61 18.00 6.98
C PRO A 143 -14.43 17.00 6.78
N PRO A 144 -14.10 16.60 5.53
CA PRO A 144 -13.07 15.60 5.27
C PRO A 144 -11.67 15.94 5.83
N SER A 145 -11.34 17.22 5.94
CA SER A 145 -10.07 17.69 6.51
C SER A 145 -9.97 17.42 8.02
N GLU A 146 -11.08 17.50 8.75
CA GLU A 146 -11.11 17.16 10.17
C GLU A 146 -11.04 15.64 10.37
N LEU A 147 -11.73 14.85 9.55
CA LEU A 147 -11.63 13.39 9.57
C LEU A 147 -10.19 12.92 9.32
N THR A 148 -9.50 13.58 8.39
CA THR A 148 -8.07 13.34 8.12
C THR A 148 -7.21 13.61 9.35
N LYS A 149 -7.42 14.75 10.02
CA LYS A 149 -6.69 15.10 11.25
C LYS A 149 -6.99 14.10 12.38
N MET A 150 -8.25 13.70 12.54
CA MET A 150 -8.65 12.69 13.53
C MET A 150 -7.96 11.35 13.27
N LEU A 151 -7.93 10.89 12.02
CA LEU A 151 -7.25 9.65 11.61
C LEU A 151 -5.77 9.71 11.99
N ILE A 152 -5.07 10.75 11.55
CA ILE A 152 -3.63 10.90 11.79
C ILE A 152 -3.34 10.97 13.30
N ASN A 153 -4.08 11.79 14.04
CA ASN A 153 -3.89 11.92 15.50
C ASN A 153 -4.18 10.62 16.24
N THR A 154 -5.15 9.83 15.79
CA THR A 154 -5.47 8.52 16.38
C THR A 154 -4.34 7.52 16.13
N VAL A 155 -3.89 7.39 14.88
CA VAL A 155 -2.80 6.48 14.51
C VAL A 155 -1.49 6.88 15.19
N PHE A 156 -1.16 8.17 15.18
CA PHE A 156 0.04 8.71 15.83
C PHE A 156 -0.01 8.55 17.36
N GLY A 157 -1.12 8.95 17.99
CA GLY A 157 -1.28 8.90 19.44
C GLY A 157 -1.31 7.48 20.01
N GLN A 158 -1.87 6.52 19.27
CA GLN A 158 -1.88 5.11 19.67
C GLN A 158 -0.58 4.38 19.30
N GLY A 159 0.27 4.96 18.46
CA GLY A 159 1.52 4.31 18.02
C GLY A 159 1.29 2.97 17.31
N HIS A 160 0.15 2.81 16.65
CA HIS A 160 -0.29 1.56 16.02
C HIS A 160 -0.99 1.86 14.69
N ILE A 161 -0.67 1.14 13.62
CA ILE A 161 -1.21 1.44 12.28
C ILE A 161 -2.70 1.12 12.14
N CYS A 162 -3.22 0.20 12.96
CA CYS A 162 -4.63 -0.16 12.99
C CYS A 162 -5.13 -0.15 14.44
N PRO A 163 -5.39 1.03 15.05
CA PRO A 163 -5.76 1.14 16.45
C PRO A 163 -7.26 0.88 16.65
N ASN A 164 -7.72 -0.30 16.27
CA ASN A 164 -9.10 -0.73 16.48
C ASN A 164 -9.22 -1.68 17.66
N LYS A 165 -10.44 -2.14 17.93
CA LYS A 165 -10.67 -3.14 18.96
C LYS A 165 -9.87 -4.41 18.63
N PRO A 166 -9.14 -4.98 19.61
CA PRO A 166 -8.33 -6.18 19.39
C PRO A 166 -9.16 -7.32 18.81
N GLY A 167 -8.72 -7.88 17.67
CA GLY A 167 -9.36 -9.00 17.02
C GLY A 167 -10.40 -8.64 15.95
N ASP A 168 -10.79 -7.37 15.81
CA ASP A 168 -11.78 -6.97 14.79
C ASP A 168 -11.17 -6.97 13.37
N SER A 169 -10.00 -6.36 13.19
CA SER A 169 -9.23 -6.41 11.93
C SER A 169 -7.76 -6.71 12.13
N THR A 170 -7.37 -7.16 13.32
CA THR A 170 -5.98 -7.47 13.68
C THR A 170 -5.83 -8.92 14.13
N ILE A 171 -4.77 -9.56 13.66
CA ILE A 171 -4.35 -10.88 14.12
C ILE A 171 -3.57 -10.68 15.42
N LEU A 172 -4.21 -10.94 16.56
CA LEU A 172 -3.63 -10.70 17.89
C LEU A 172 -2.23 -11.30 18.09
N LYS A 173 -1.96 -12.48 17.51
CA LYS A 173 -0.64 -13.14 17.59
C LYS A 173 0.47 -12.36 16.87
N HIS A 174 0.12 -11.50 15.92
CA HIS A 174 1.06 -10.74 15.08
C HIS A 174 0.86 -9.22 15.23
N ASP A 175 0.20 -8.78 16.29
CA ASP A 175 -0.11 -7.38 16.57
C ASP A 175 1.16 -6.49 16.62
N ALA A 176 2.26 -7.03 17.15
CA ALA A 176 3.55 -6.33 17.19
C ALA A 176 4.06 -5.85 15.82
N ALA A 177 3.65 -6.49 14.70
CA ALA A 177 4.01 -6.08 13.35
C ALA A 177 3.32 -4.77 12.91
N LEU A 178 2.25 -4.38 13.59
CA LEU A 178 1.43 -3.20 13.32
C LEU A 178 1.84 -1.98 14.17
N LEU A 179 2.73 -2.17 15.15
CA LEU A 179 3.27 -1.09 15.99
C LEU A 179 4.11 -0.10 15.18
N LEU A 180 3.89 1.20 15.39
CA LEU A 180 4.70 2.28 14.81
C LEU A 180 5.95 2.57 15.64
N TYR A 181 6.33 1.70 16.59
CA TYR A 181 7.55 1.86 17.36
C TYR A 181 8.72 1.07 16.76
N PRO A 182 9.91 1.68 16.63
CA PRO A 182 10.21 3.12 16.75
C PRO A 182 9.56 3.94 15.62
N LEU A 183 9.26 5.20 15.91
CA LEU A 183 8.49 6.08 15.00
C LEU A 183 9.11 6.13 13.58
N PRO A 184 8.38 5.72 12.53
CA PRO A 184 8.90 5.72 11.15
C PRO A 184 9.01 7.14 10.58
N ASP A 185 9.78 7.31 9.51
CA ASP A 185 9.89 8.59 8.78
C ASP A 185 8.69 8.82 7.85
N LEU A 186 8.07 7.74 7.35
CA LEU A 186 6.92 7.78 6.46
C LEU A 186 5.90 6.71 6.85
N VAL A 187 4.63 7.11 6.94
CA VAL A 187 3.48 6.21 7.03
C VAL A 187 2.55 6.52 5.87
N CYS A 188 2.51 5.63 4.88
CA CYS A 188 1.63 5.73 3.73
C CYS A 188 0.47 4.75 3.90
N ILE A 189 -0.72 5.28 4.09
CA ILE A 189 -1.96 4.51 4.15
C ILE A 189 -2.60 4.56 2.76
N GLY A 190 -3.10 3.45 2.26
CA GLY A 190 -3.97 3.39 1.09
C GLY A 190 -5.39 3.15 1.59
N ASP A 191 -6.12 4.22 1.86
CA ASP A 191 -7.47 4.19 2.41
C ASP A 191 -8.43 4.82 1.41
N MET A 192 -9.40 4.03 0.93
CA MET A 192 -10.40 4.51 -0.03
C MET A 192 -11.50 5.35 0.62
N SER A 193 -11.65 5.26 1.94
CA SER A 193 -12.63 6.03 2.70
C SER A 193 -12.13 7.42 3.09
N CYS A 194 -10.83 7.68 2.99
CA CYS A 194 -10.21 8.98 3.27
C CYS A 194 -9.79 9.68 1.96
N PRO A 195 -9.93 11.01 1.82
CA PRO A 195 -9.30 11.73 0.71
C PRO A 195 -7.78 11.62 0.76
N SER A 196 -7.10 11.93 -0.34
CA SER A 196 -5.64 12.01 -0.33
C SER A 196 -5.17 13.18 0.52
N PHE A 197 -4.06 12.98 1.23
CA PHE A 197 -3.41 14.02 2.02
C PHE A 197 -1.92 13.72 2.16
N VAL A 198 -1.16 14.76 2.50
CA VAL A 198 0.24 14.68 2.91
C VAL A 198 0.40 15.65 4.06
N GLU A 199 0.63 15.13 5.25
CA GLU A 199 0.74 15.89 6.49
C GLU A 199 1.96 15.43 7.27
N SER A 200 2.67 16.36 7.88
CA SER A 200 3.87 16.05 8.67
C SER A 200 3.61 16.30 10.15
N ILE A 201 3.81 15.26 10.97
CA ILE A 201 3.75 15.36 12.44
C ILE A 201 5.12 14.99 12.99
N GLN A 202 5.73 15.93 13.72
CA GLN A 202 7.12 15.80 14.20
C GLN A 202 8.08 15.48 13.04
N SER A 203 8.74 14.31 13.06
CA SER A 203 9.65 13.84 12.02
C SER A 203 9.02 12.85 11.05
N THR A 204 7.71 12.57 11.18
CA THR A 204 7.01 11.56 10.39
C THR A 204 6.06 12.20 9.40
N VAL A 205 6.16 11.79 8.15
CA VAL A 205 5.20 12.14 7.12
C VAL A 205 4.09 11.10 7.10
N PHE A 206 2.85 11.53 7.29
CA PHE A 206 1.65 10.74 7.06
C PHE A 206 1.05 11.11 5.71
N CYS A 207 0.74 10.11 4.91
CA CYS A 207 0.10 10.36 3.62
C CYS A 207 -0.94 9.30 3.28
N ASN A 208 -1.94 9.71 2.50
CA ASN A 208 -2.92 8.82 1.90
C ASN A 208 -2.94 8.96 0.38
N VAL A 209 -3.05 7.82 -0.31
CA VAL A 209 -3.11 7.75 -1.77
C VAL A 209 -4.55 7.50 -2.21
N GLU A 210 -5.03 8.35 -3.12
CA GLU A 210 -6.32 8.13 -3.78
C GLU A 210 -6.25 6.97 -4.78
N PRO A 211 -7.38 6.30 -5.09
CA PRO A 211 -7.39 5.27 -6.11
C PRO A 211 -6.89 5.82 -7.46
N PHE A 212 -5.79 5.25 -7.93
CA PHE A 212 -5.15 5.65 -9.20
C PHE A 212 -6.09 5.50 -10.40
N SER A 213 -6.97 4.50 -10.38
CA SER A 213 -7.94 4.25 -11.46
C SER A 213 -8.92 5.40 -11.68
N ALA A 214 -9.28 6.14 -10.63
CA ALA A 214 -10.22 7.25 -10.70
C ALA A 214 -9.51 8.60 -10.88
N THR A 215 -8.42 8.82 -10.15
CA THR A 215 -7.78 10.15 -10.04
C THR A 215 -6.53 10.31 -10.88
N ARG A 216 -5.93 9.20 -11.35
CA ARG A 216 -4.61 9.18 -12.01
C ARG A 216 -3.52 9.89 -11.20
N SER A 217 -3.68 9.89 -9.88
CA SER A 217 -2.76 10.55 -8.96
C SER A 217 -1.90 9.54 -8.20
N PHE A 218 -0.67 9.93 -7.90
CA PHE A 218 0.28 9.12 -7.15
C PHE A 218 1.16 10.01 -6.27
N LEU A 219 1.84 9.41 -5.28
CA LEU A 219 2.78 10.11 -4.41
C LEU A 219 4.22 9.71 -4.76
N SER A 220 5.12 10.68 -4.71
CA SER A 220 6.57 10.46 -4.72
C SER A 220 7.13 10.84 -3.35
N TYR A 221 8.03 10.01 -2.82
CA TYR A 221 8.75 10.29 -1.60
C TYR A 221 10.24 10.29 -1.89
N ASP A 222 10.89 11.42 -1.64
CA ASP A 222 12.35 11.52 -1.71
C ASP A 222 12.96 11.17 -0.36
N ALA A 223 13.63 10.03 -0.29
CA ALA A 223 14.26 9.54 0.94
C ALA A 223 15.43 10.43 1.42
N VAL A 224 16.04 11.23 0.53
CA VAL A 224 17.14 12.14 0.88
C VAL A 224 16.60 13.36 1.59
N SER A 225 15.68 14.10 0.95
CA SER A 225 15.06 15.29 1.57
C SER A 225 14.02 14.96 2.64
N GLY A 226 13.42 13.76 2.59
CA GLY A 226 12.28 13.39 3.42
C GLY A 226 10.96 14.02 2.96
N HIS A 227 10.93 14.62 1.78
CA HIS A 227 9.75 15.30 1.24
C HIS A 227 8.83 14.33 0.49
N CYS A 228 7.51 14.43 0.73
CA CYS A 228 6.48 13.71 -0.02
C CYS A 228 5.67 14.68 -0.89
N GLN A 229 5.49 14.36 -2.16
CA GLN A 229 4.76 15.20 -3.11
C GLN A 229 3.73 14.39 -3.90
N LYS A 230 2.53 14.97 -4.09
CA LYS A 230 1.48 14.43 -4.96
C LYS A 230 1.67 14.87 -6.40
N PHE A 231 1.51 13.91 -7.31
CA PHE A 231 1.51 14.11 -8.77
C PHE A 231 0.19 13.61 -9.35
N SER A 232 -0.23 14.20 -10.47
CA SER A 232 -1.42 13.80 -11.24
C SER A 232 -1.07 13.81 -12.73
N ILE A 233 -1.58 12.83 -13.48
CA ILE A 233 -1.35 12.65 -14.92
C ILE A 233 -2.63 12.84 -15.72
#